data_AF-A0A6I3E408-F1
#
_entry.id   AF-A0A6I3E408-F1
#
_cell.length_a   1.000
_cell.length_b   1.000
_cell.length_c   1.000
_cell.angle_alpha   90.00
_cell.angle_beta   90.00
_cell.angle_gamma   90.00
#
_symmetry.space_group_name_H-M   'P 1'
#
loop_
_entity.id
_entity.type
_entity.pdbx_description
1 polymer ?
#
loop_
_entity_poly.entity_id
_entity_poly.type
_entity_poly.pdbx_seq_one_letter_code
_entity_poly.pdbx_strand_id
1 'polypeptide(L)'
;MTVLGIWSPTPDHPSVQAALSAPWLESASVVVTRDLKSADAIVAIFASVPEESDLVSLREQAGQRPVLITGAATNDLASRSIPELTGVRIGSRSPASHEVRVRRVAAVDPRAEGDLLVLTAWPLVDKVADDVEVLATANVAFTDHPVLTWRASSGIGLLSLSSDAVWSNRDMLRTVQRWARHVRGISEASTVRVGLLAYGAIGHEHLSACVAVPGLELAAVCDRSQARLDAALVDAPDVMTTTDGTELLNSPDIDLVIISTPPDTHAMWALRALEAGKNVVMEKPMALTSAECDAVLDIARTVGKTALVYQNRRWDSDFLTLKRAVDSGRIGDMFHLETFVGGFGHPCNYWHSDASISGGAIFDWGSHFIDQIMQLNGSPVTSVTATNYKRRWLDVTNADHSVVNVSFENGVNAEFIHSDLAAILKPKYYVLGTDGAIVGNWRHERLLSRTGIGTMAEELFAPADAPADLTLVNSDGDRTLLAPVQPREHGFHRELADQLVAGLPLSVRPEQSRDVVAVMEAAELSAASGSAPVTPL
;
A
#
# COMPACT_ATOMS: atom_id res chain seq x y z
N MET A 1 -17.74 -6.86 -7.31
CA MET A 1 -17.64 -5.48 -7.79
C MET A 1 -18.70 -4.66 -7.08
N THR A 2 -18.35 -3.50 -6.52
CA THR A 2 -19.29 -2.57 -5.85
C THR A 2 -19.55 -1.38 -6.76
N VAL A 3 -20.82 -1.07 -7.04
CA VAL A 3 -21.20 0.11 -7.85
C VAL A 3 -21.65 1.25 -6.94
N LEU A 4 -20.85 2.31 -6.83
CA LEU A 4 -21.17 3.52 -6.06
C LEU A 4 -21.78 4.59 -6.97
N GLY A 5 -22.99 5.03 -6.66
CA GLY A 5 -23.63 6.17 -7.31
C GLY A 5 -23.18 7.48 -6.66
N ILE A 6 -22.68 8.45 -7.44
CA ILE A 6 -22.38 9.80 -6.92
C ILE A 6 -23.56 10.71 -7.24
N TRP A 7 -24.09 11.34 -6.21
CA TRP A 7 -25.16 12.32 -6.33
C TRP A 7 -24.78 13.65 -5.67
N SER A 8 -25.19 14.75 -6.26
CA SER A 8 -25.04 16.09 -5.67
C SER A 8 -26.06 17.05 -6.30
N PRO A 9 -26.62 18.02 -5.54
CA PRO A 9 -27.40 19.09 -6.12
C PRO A 9 -26.53 20.04 -6.98
N THR A 10 -25.21 20.04 -6.76
CA THR A 10 -24.21 20.84 -7.47
C THR A 10 -23.21 19.91 -8.18
N PRO A 11 -23.59 19.26 -9.29
CA PRO A 11 -22.79 18.19 -9.92
C PRO A 11 -21.45 18.65 -10.49
N ASP A 12 -21.26 19.96 -10.67
CA ASP A 12 -20.04 20.58 -11.19
C ASP A 12 -19.08 21.06 -10.08
N HIS A 13 -19.43 20.84 -8.81
CA HIS A 13 -18.59 21.23 -7.69
C HIS A 13 -17.26 20.44 -7.66
N PRO A 14 -16.10 21.07 -7.34
CA PRO A 14 -14.81 20.40 -7.30
C PRO A 14 -14.79 19.09 -6.49
N SER A 15 -15.43 19.05 -5.32
CA SER A 15 -15.53 17.82 -4.51
C SER A 15 -16.23 16.66 -5.21
N VAL A 16 -17.22 16.95 -6.07
CA VAL A 16 -17.92 15.93 -6.86
C VAL A 16 -17.01 15.42 -7.96
N GLN A 17 -16.29 16.32 -8.62
CA GLN A 17 -15.29 15.95 -9.62
C GLN A 17 -14.16 15.13 -9.00
N ALA A 18 -13.66 15.53 -7.82
CA ALA A 18 -12.65 14.81 -7.07
C ALA A 18 -13.10 13.39 -6.70
N ALA A 19 -14.35 13.23 -6.25
CA ALA A 19 -14.92 11.89 -6.02
C ALA A 19 -15.03 11.10 -7.33
N LEU A 20 -15.53 11.70 -8.41
CA LEU A 20 -15.65 11.03 -9.70
C LEU A 20 -14.30 10.65 -10.31
N SER A 21 -13.22 11.36 -9.98
CA SER A 21 -11.85 11.08 -10.44
C SER A 21 -10.98 10.41 -9.38
N ALA A 22 -11.56 9.96 -8.26
CA ALA A 22 -10.78 9.44 -7.14
C ALA A 22 -10.10 8.10 -7.47
N PRO A 23 -9.03 7.74 -6.73
CA PRO A 23 -8.25 6.52 -6.94
C PRO A 23 -9.03 5.20 -6.93
N TRP A 24 -10.29 5.15 -6.47
CA TRP A 24 -11.10 3.94 -6.62
C TRP A 24 -11.34 3.55 -8.08
N LEU A 25 -11.22 4.48 -9.05
CA LEU A 25 -11.34 4.18 -10.48
C LEU A 25 -10.16 3.38 -11.01
N GLU A 26 -9.03 3.41 -10.30
CA GLU A 26 -7.87 2.60 -10.62
C GLU A 26 -8.06 1.14 -10.16
N SER A 27 -9.13 0.83 -9.42
CA SER A 27 -9.46 -0.51 -8.96
C SER A 27 -10.56 -1.14 -9.81
N ALA A 28 -10.31 -2.35 -10.34
CA ALA A 28 -11.31 -3.13 -11.07
C ALA A 28 -12.53 -3.54 -10.22
N SER A 29 -12.53 -3.26 -8.92
CA SER A 29 -13.54 -3.73 -7.98
C SER A 29 -14.54 -2.68 -7.52
N VAL A 30 -14.31 -1.40 -7.85
CA VAL A 30 -15.25 -0.29 -7.61
C VAL A 30 -15.61 0.37 -8.92
N VAL A 31 -16.90 0.48 -9.21
CA VAL A 31 -17.40 1.31 -10.31
C VAL A 31 -18.06 2.53 -9.71
N VAL A 32 -17.74 3.70 -10.24
CA VAL A 32 -18.42 4.93 -9.89
C VAL A 32 -19.28 5.39 -11.05
N THR A 33 -20.53 5.73 -10.75
CA THR A 33 -21.53 6.09 -11.77
C THR A 33 -22.36 7.29 -11.34
N ARG A 34 -22.86 8.05 -12.32
CA ARG A 34 -23.93 9.04 -12.10
C ARG A 34 -25.33 8.43 -12.29
N ASP A 35 -25.43 7.23 -12.86
CA ASP A 35 -26.69 6.49 -12.94
C ASP A 35 -27.00 5.84 -11.60
N LEU A 36 -27.81 6.51 -10.79
CA LEU A 36 -28.22 6.02 -9.47
C LEU A 36 -29.06 4.73 -9.55
N LYS A 37 -29.64 4.39 -10.70
CA LYS A 37 -30.44 3.17 -10.84
C LYS A 37 -29.57 1.93 -10.92
N SER A 38 -28.36 2.03 -11.45
CA SER A 38 -27.39 0.92 -11.48
C SER A 38 -26.57 0.82 -10.20
N ALA A 39 -26.70 1.76 -9.25
CA ALA A 39 -25.90 1.80 -8.05
C ALA A 39 -26.34 0.79 -6.98
N ASP A 40 -25.36 0.22 -6.30
CA ASP A 40 -25.52 -0.61 -5.10
C ASP A 40 -25.75 0.24 -3.84
N ALA A 41 -25.06 1.36 -3.76
CA ALA A 41 -25.17 2.37 -2.70
C ALA A 41 -24.84 3.76 -3.29
N ILE A 42 -25.32 4.82 -2.65
CA ILE A 42 -25.18 6.19 -3.15
C ILE A 42 -24.35 7.02 -2.18
N VAL A 43 -23.38 7.75 -2.69
CA VAL A 43 -22.64 8.79 -1.96
C VAL A 43 -23.20 10.15 -2.40
N ALA A 44 -23.90 10.80 -1.48
CA ALA A 44 -24.50 12.12 -1.68
C ALA A 44 -23.56 13.20 -1.14
N ILE A 45 -23.02 14.04 -2.03
CA ILE A 45 -22.02 15.07 -1.71
C ILE A 45 -22.69 16.45 -1.71
N PHE A 46 -22.70 17.11 -0.56
CA PHE A 46 -23.25 18.45 -0.39
C PHE A 46 -22.15 19.50 -0.20
N ALA A 47 -22.04 20.42 -1.15
CA ALA A 47 -21.12 21.56 -1.09
C ALA A 47 -21.61 22.70 -0.19
N SER A 48 -22.94 22.86 -0.09
CA SER A 48 -23.67 23.84 0.74
C SER A 48 -24.76 23.15 1.56
N VAL A 49 -25.33 23.84 2.55
CA VAL A 49 -26.33 23.25 3.45
C VAL A 49 -27.49 22.76 2.60
N PRO A 50 -27.91 21.48 2.73
CA PRO A 50 -28.99 20.95 1.92
C PRO A 50 -30.31 21.64 2.22
N GLU A 51 -31.05 22.02 1.18
CA GLU A 51 -32.45 22.41 1.32
C GLU A 51 -33.35 21.17 1.45
N GLU A 52 -34.56 21.32 1.99
CA GLU A 52 -35.52 20.20 2.09
C GLU A 52 -35.82 19.57 0.72
N SER A 53 -35.91 20.40 -0.33
CA SER A 53 -36.09 19.94 -1.71
C SER A 53 -34.94 19.06 -2.21
N ASP A 54 -33.71 19.33 -1.79
CA ASP A 54 -32.56 18.51 -2.17
C ASP A 54 -32.67 17.11 -1.56
N LEU A 55 -33.05 17.03 -0.29
CA LEU A 55 -33.22 15.76 0.42
C LEU A 55 -34.40 14.96 -0.15
N VAL A 56 -35.50 15.61 -0.50
CA VAL A 56 -36.63 14.96 -1.18
C VAL A 56 -36.18 14.41 -2.54
N SER A 57 -35.50 15.22 -3.35
CA SER A 57 -35.00 14.80 -4.66
C SER A 57 -34.02 13.63 -4.57
N LEU A 58 -33.08 13.68 -3.62
CA LEU A 58 -32.15 12.59 -3.32
C LEU A 58 -32.90 11.30 -2.99
N ARG A 59 -33.93 11.37 -2.14
CA ARG A 59 -34.73 10.19 -1.76
C ARG A 59 -35.52 9.60 -2.91
N GLU A 60 -36.16 10.43 -3.72
CA GLU A 60 -36.89 9.98 -4.90
C GLU A 60 -35.97 9.27 -5.90
N GLN A 61 -34.77 9.81 -6.13
CA GLN A 61 -33.80 9.22 -7.05
C GLN A 61 -33.10 7.98 -6.49
N ALA A 62 -32.80 7.97 -5.18
CA ALA A 62 -32.17 6.84 -4.51
C ALA A 62 -33.11 5.62 -4.41
N GLY A 63 -34.41 5.87 -4.18
CA GLY A 63 -35.37 4.83 -3.86
C GLY A 63 -35.03 4.17 -2.51
N GLN A 64 -34.92 2.84 -2.50
CA GLN A 64 -34.56 2.07 -1.30
C GLN A 64 -33.05 1.87 -1.10
N ARG A 65 -32.21 2.44 -1.99
CA ARG A 65 -30.76 2.24 -1.92
C ARG A 65 -30.19 2.94 -0.68
N PRO A 66 -29.19 2.34 -0.01
CA PRO A 66 -28.44 3.01 1.05
C PRO A 66 -27.80 4.30 0.55
N VAL A 67 -27.90 5.37 1.34
CA VAL A 67 -27.31 6.67 1.02
C VAL A 67 -26.31 7.09 2.10
N LEU A 68 -25.09 7.42 1.71
CA LEU A 68 -24.08 8.05 2.56
C LEU A 68 -24.04 9.53 2.27
N ILE A 69 -24.43 10.36 3.24
CA ILE A 69 -24.33 11.81 3.15
C ILE A 69 -22.92 12.26 3.55
N THR A 70 -22.31 13.15 2.77
CA THR A 70 -21.03 13.79 3.07
C THR A 70 -20.91 15.18 2.43
N GLY A 71 -19.81 15.89 2.68
CA GLY A 71 -19.49 17.19 2.07
C GLY A 71 -19.40 18.37 3.05
N ALA A 72 -18.80 19.47 2.56
CA ALA A 72 -18.29 20.62 3.34
C ALA A 72 -19.35 21.36 4.17
N ALA A 73 -20.64 21.18 3.83
CA ALA A 73 -21.73 21.89 4.46
C ALA A 73 -22.57 21.10 5.45
N THR A 74 -22.06 19.94 5.87
CA THR A 74 -22.50 19.30 7.11
C THR A 74 -22.31 20.22 8.34
N ASN A 75 -21.63 21.36 8.20
CA ASN A 75 -21.31 22.29 9.29
C ASN A 75 -22.43 23.25 9.72
N ASP A 76 -23.50 23.44 8.93
CA ASP A 76 -24.60 24.37 9.25
C ASP A 76 -25.98 23.67 9.19
N LEU A 77 -26.06 22.45 9.73
CA LEU A 77 -27.27 21.62 9.77
C LEU A 77 -28.33 22.11 10.77
N ALA A 78 -28.66 23.39 10.73
CA ALA A 78 -29.85 23.93 11.40
C ALA A 78 -31.17 23.49 10.70
N SER A 79 -31.09 22.88 9.51
CA SER A 79 -32.23 22.22 8.86
C SER A 79 -32.67 21.02 9.70
N ARG A 80 -33.91 21.02 10.20
CA ARG A 80 -34.46 19.97 11.08
C ARG A 80 -34.32 18.54 10.51
N SER A 81 -34.27 18.41 9.19
CA SER A 81 -34.41 17.15 8.47
C SER A 81 -33.18 16.25 8.53
N ILE A 82 -31.94 16.76 8.59
CA ILE A 82 -30.75 15.86 8.63
C ILE A 82 -30.61 15.12 9.96
N PRO A 83 -30.73 15.76 11.13
CA PRO A 83 -30.77 15.04 12.40
C PRO A 83 -31.90 14.02 12.47
N GLU A 84 -33.07 14.33 11.91
CA GLU A 84 -34.20 13.40 11.81
C GLU A 84 -33.90 12.19 10.91
N LEU A 85 -33.15 12.39 9.81
CA LEU A 85 -32.80 11.31 8.88
C LEU A 85 -31.62 10.46 9.38
N THR A 86 -30.58 11.10 9.88
CA THR A 86 -29.31 10.46 10.28
C THR A 86 -29.31 9.98 11.72
N GLY A 87 -30.17 10.55 12.58
CA GLY A 87 -30.19 10.28 14.02
C GLY A 87 -28.96 10.82 14.76
N VAL A 88 -28.21 11.74 14.15
CA VAL A 88 -27.04 12.40 14.75
C VAL A 88 -27.22 13.91 14.81
N ARG A 89 -26.56 14.54 15.79
CA ARG A 89 -26.51 15.99 15.95
C ARG A 89 -25.11 16.48 15.65
N ILE A 90 -25.00 17.58 14.91
CA ILE A 90 -23.71 18.20 14.62
C ILE A 90 -23.46 19.34 15.60
N GLY A 91 -22.28 19.31 16.24
CA GLY A 91 -21.82 20.22 17.26
C GLY A 91 -20.75 21.19 16.76
N SER A 92 -19.85 21.62 17.65
CA SER A 92 -18.75 22.52 17.31
C SER A 92 -17.74 21.86 16.37
N ARG A 93 -16.86 22.67 15.76
CA ARG A 93 -15.77 22.13 14.95
C ARG A 93 -14.57 21.70 15.80
N SER A 94 -13.81 20.74 15.28
CA SER A 94 -12.45 20.53 15.75
C SER A 94 -11.58 21.76 15.42
N PRO A 95 -10.47 21.95 16.14
CA PRO A 95 -9.52 23.02 15.82
C PRO A 95 -8.97 22.95 14.38
N ALA A 96 -8.60 24.11 13.81
CA ALA A 96 -8.01 24.22 12.49
C ALA A 96 -6.65 23.48 12.41
N SER A 97 -6.38 22.80 11.29
CA SER A 97 -5.10 22.15 11.00
C SER A 97 -4.66 21.11 12.05
N HIS A 98 -5.57 20.24 12.49
CA HIS A 98 -5.27 19.17 13.44
C HIS A 98 -5.23 17.80 12.76
N GLU A 99 -4.27 16.99 13.20
CA GLU A 99 -4.20 15.57 12.87
C GLU A 99 -5.33 14.84 13.61
N VAL A 100 -6.27 14.30 12.85
CA VAL A 100 -7.36 13.48 13.38
C VAL A 100 -7.07 12.03 13.07
N ARG A 101 -7.17 11.19 14.10
CA ARG A 101 -7.11 9.73 13.99
C ARG A 101 -8.49 9.13 14.08
N VAL A 102 -8.94 8.53 12.98
CA VAL A 102 -10.24 7.87 12.88
C VAL A 102 -10.10 6.41 13.26
N ARG A 103 -10.77 5.99 14.33
CA ARG A 103 -10.86 4.61 14.80
C ARG A 103 -12.08 3.92 14.20
N ARG A 104 -11.89 2.75 13.60
CA ARG A 104 -13.00 1.94 13.07
C ARG A 104 -13.54 0.98 14.13
N VAL A 105 -14.83 0.66 14.06
CA VAL A 105 -15.49 -0.26 14.99
C VAL A 105 -15.36 -1.70 14.46
N ALA A 106 -14.52 -2.51 15.11
CA ALA A 106 -14.18 -3.87 14.68
C ALA A 106 -15.38 -4.84 14.60
N ALA A 107 -16.48 -4.57 15.30
CA ALA A 107 -17.68 -5.40 15.27
C ALA A 107 -18.36 -5.44 13.88
N VAL A 108 -18.10 -4.44 13.04
CA VAL A 108 -18.64 -4.31 11.68
C VAL A 108 -17.82 -5.11 10.68
N ASP A 109 -16.50 -5.05 10.83
CA ASP A 109 -15.55 -5.78 10.01
C ASP A 109 -14.23 -5.96 10.79
N PRO A 110 -13.84 -7.20 11.12
CA PRO A 110 -12.64 -7.47 11.91
C PRO A 110 -11.34 -7.09 11.16
N ARG A 111 -11.40 -6.87 9.84
CA ARG A 111 -10.24 -6.45 9.02
C ARG A 111 -10.06 -4.94 8.98
N ALA A 112 -11.04 -4.18 9.47
CA ALA A 112 -11.08 -2.73 9.41
C ALA A 112 -10.12 -2.01 10.40
N GLU A 113 -9.24 -2.72 11.10
CA GLU A 113 -8.32 -2.16 12.09
C GLU A 113 -7.47 -1.00 11.56
N GLY A 114 -7.16 -0.05 12.45
CA GLY A 114 -6.24 1.06 12.20
C GLY A 114 -6.87 2.43 12.38
N ASP A 115 -6.00 3.39 12.69
CA ASP A 115 -6.33 4.82 12.73
C ASP A 115 -6.18 5.41 11.32
N LEU A 116 -7.15 6.19 10.84
CA LEU A 116 -6.99 6.98 9.61
C LEU A 116 -6.52 8.37 9.95
N LEU A 117 -5.49 8.84 9.24
CA LEU A 117 -5.02 10.20 9.38
C LEU A 117 -5.79 11.15 8.46
N VAL A 118 -6.40 12.17 9.03
CA VAL A 118 -6.99 13.28 8.26
C VAL A 118 -6.51 14.61 8.82
N LEU A 119 -6.01 15.49 7.95
CA LEU A 119 -5.39 16.77 8.30
C LEU A 119 -6.34 17.95 8.05
N THR A 120 -7.58 17.87 8.53
CA THR A 120 -8.58 18.93 8.31
C THR A 120 -9.46 19.14 9.53
N ALA A 121 -9.87 20.39 9.77
CA ALA A 121 -10.94 20.66 10.71
C ALA A 121 -12.25 20.05 10.21
N TRP A 122 -13.09 19.60 11.15
CA TRP A 122 -14.35 18.93 10.83
C TRP A 122 -15.45 19.24 11.85
N PRO A 123 -16.71 18.93 11.55
CA PRO A 123 -17.78 18.97 12.54
C PRO A 123 -17.66 17.80 13.53
N LEU A 124 -17.74 18.11 14.83
CA LEU A 124 -17.91 17.09 15.87
C LEU A 124 -19.37 16.63 15.87
N VAL A 125 -19.60 15.33 15.76
CA VAL A 125 -20.93 14.74 15.70
C VAL A 125 -21.22 14.04 17.02
N ASP A 126 -22.49 14.03 17.43
CA ASP A 126 -23.01 13.26 18.56
C ASP A 126 -24.11 12.32 18.07
N LYS A 127 -24.10 11.05 18.51
CA LYS A 127 -25.24 10.14 18.34
C LYS A 127 -26.39 10.61 19.24
N VAL A 128 -27.60 10.77 18.69
CA VAL A 128 -28.78 11.19 19.48
C VAL A 128 -29.97 10.23 19.39
N ALA A 129 -30.01 9.33 18.39
CA ALA A 129 -31.03 8.30 18.29
C ALA A 129 -30.43 6.90 18.53
N ASP A 130 -31.16 6.04 19.24
CA ASP A 130 -30.66 4.72 19.68
C ASP A 130 -30.38 3.76 18.51
N ASP A 131 -31.16 3.88 17.43
CA ASP A 131 -31.10 3.06 16.22
C ASP A 131 -29.99 3.46 15.24
N VAL A 132 -29.11 4.39 15.62
CA VAL A 132 -27.92 4.74 14.85
C VAL A 132 -26.77 3.82 15.20
N GLU A 133 -26.24 3.16 14.18
CA GLU A 133 -25.00 2.42 14.25
C GLU A 133 -23.81 3.37 14.02
N VAL A 134 -22.83 3.31 14.92
CA VAL A 134 -21.56 4.05 14.78
C VAL A 134 -20.52 3.09 14.23
N LEU A 135 -20.00 3.38 13.04
CA LEU A 135 -19.10 2.51 12.30
C LEU A 135 -17.64 2.98 12.42
N ALA A 136 -17.42 4.27 12.63
CA ALA A 136 -16.13 4.84 12.98
C ALA A 136 -16.29 6.07 13.87
N THR A 137 -15.30 6.30 14.72
CA THR A 137 -15.18 7.46 15.59
C THR A 137 -13.84 8.14 15.40
N ALA A 138 -13.67 9.32 15.99
CA ALA A 138 -12.36 9.87 16.21
C ALA A 138 -12.29 10.66 17.49
N ASN A 139 -11.11 10.62 18.08
CA ASN A 139 -10.86 11.24 19.36
C ASN A 139 -10.45 12.70 19.16
N VAL A 140 -11.23 13.62 19.72
CA VAL A 140 -10.91 15.04 19.80
C VAL A 140 -11.02 15.47 21.24
N ALA A 141 -9.95 16.04 21.79
CA ALA A 141 -9.88 16.44 23.20
C ALA A 141 -10.38 15.35 24.17
N PHE A 142 -9.89 14.11 23.98
CA PHE A 142 -10.23 12.94 24.80
C PHE A 142 -11.68 12.44 24.68
N THR A 143 -12.46 12.98 23.74
CA THR A 143 -13.84 12.53 23.48
C THR A 143 -13.93 11.89 22.10
N ASP A 144 -14.53 10.69 22.03
CA ASP A 144 -14.78 10.01 20.76
C ASP A 144 -16.07 10.56 20.14
N HIS A 145 -15.96 11.11 18.94
CA HIS A 145 -17.08 11.59 18.15
C HIS A 145 -17.34 10.64 16.98
N PRO A 146 -18.59 10.25 16.67
CA PRO A 146 -18.93 9.54 15.45
C PRO A 146 -18.48 10.28 14.19
N VAL A 147 -17.99 9.54 13.21
CA VAL A 147 -17.52 10.11 11.94
C VAL A 147 -18.07 9.39 10.73
N LEU A 148 -18.40 8.12 10.91
CA LEU A 148 -19.12 7.30 9.96
C LEU A 148 -20.26 6.61 10.70
N THR A 149 -21.48 6.80 10.23
CA THR A 149 -22.68 6.19 10.84
C THR A 149 -23.59 5.56 9.81
N TRP A 150 -24.49 4.71 10.29
CA TRP A 150 -25.56 4.13 9.51
C TRP A 150 -26.84 4.08 10.33
N ARG A 151 -27.97 4.44 9.73
CA ARG A 151 -29.28 4.32 10.37
C ARG A 151 -30.22 3.53 9.47
N ALA A 152 -30.40 2.25 9.79
CA ALA A 152 -31.17 1.32 8.97
C ALA A 152 -32.64 1.75 8.78
N SER A 153 -33.25 2.38 9.79
CA SER A 153 -34.66 2.82 9.75
C SER A 153 -34.94 3.87 8.68
N SER A 154 -33.96 4.74 8.39
CA SER A 154 -34.05 5.72 7.32
C SER A 154 -33.29 5.27 6.06
N GLY A 155 -32.35 4.35 6.16
CA GLY A 155 -31.47 3.99 5.05
C GLY A 155 -30.44 5.09 4.73
N ILE A 156 -30.13 5.98 5.68
CA ILE A 156 -29.11 7.03 5.56
C ILE A 156 -27.97 6.79 6.54
N GLY A 157 -26.74 6.93 6.03
CA GLY A 157 -25.53 7.10 6.81
C GLY A 157 -24.94 8.50 6.66
N LEU A 158 -24.03 8.85 7.56
CA LEU A 158 -23.28 10.10 7.51
C LEU A 158 -21.78 9.81 7.52
N LEU A 159 -21.02 10.45 6.63
CA LEU A 159 -19.57 10.60 6.71
C LEU A 159 -19.24 12.09 6.94
N SER A 160 -18.85 12.45 8.15
CA SER A 160 -18.63 13.86 8.55
C SER A 160 -17.29 14.43 8.09
N LEU A 161 -16.34 13.57 7.71
CA LEU A 161 -15.07 13.95 7.09
C LEU A 161 -15.34 14.60 5.73
N SER A 162 -15.14 15.91 5.64
CA SER A 162 -15.60 16.72 4.52
C SER A 162 -14.51 17.63 3.99
N SER A 163 -13.62 17.08 3.18
CA SER A 163 -12.68 17.87 2.39
C SER A 163 -12.38 17.15 1.06
N ASP A 164 -11.95 17.90 0.05
CA ASP A 164 -11.51 17.30 -1.22
C ASP A 164 -10.38 16.30 -1.02
N ALA A 165 -9.54 16.52 0.01
CA ALA A 165 -8.46 15.63 0.41
C ALA A 165 -8.95 14.23 0.87
N VAL A 166 -10.23 14.09 1.26
CA VAL A 166 -10.82 12.79 1.58
C VAL A 166 -10.85 11.89 0.34
N TRP A 167 -11.15 12.46 -0.83
CA TRP A 167 -11.28 11.70 -2.07
C TRP A 167 -9.94 11.28 -2.65
N SER A 168 -8.84 11.95 -2.28
CA SER A 168 -7.48 11.50 -2.59
C SER A 168 -6.92 10.47 -1.60
N ASN A 169 -7.55 10.27 -0.44
CA ASN A 169 -7.07 9.36 0.59
C ASN A 169 -7.63 7.94 0.40
N ARG A 170 -6.79 6.99 -0.03
CA ARG A 170 -7.19 5.59 -0.30
C ARG A 170 -7.82 4.89 0.91
N ASP A 171 -7.36 5.13 2.13
CA ASP A 171 -7.96 4.50 3.30
C ASP A 171 -9.35 5.07 3.63
N MET A 172 -9.62 6.31 3.23
CA MET A 172 -10.98 6.87 3.25
C MET A 172 -11.87 6.22 2.19
N LEU A 173 -11.36 6.01 0.97
CA LEU A 173 -12.10 5.31 -0.08
C LEU A 173 -12.46 3.88 0.34
N ARG A 174 -11.52 3.14 0.94
CA ARG A 174 -11.76 1.82 1.55
C ARG A 174 -12.86 1.88 2.60
N THR A 175 -12.86 2.92 3.44
CA THR A 175 -13.87 3.12 4.48
C THR A 175 -15.27 3.30 3.87
N VAL A 176 -15.41 4.09 2.80
CA VAL A 176 -16.68 4.25 2.06
C VAL A 176 -17.13 2.94 1.42
N GLN A 177 -16.21 2.16 0.85
CA GLN A 177 -16.54 0.89 0.23
C GLN A 177 -16.97 -0.17 1.27
N ARG A 178 -16.29 -0.23 2.42
CA ARG A 178 -16.69 -1.10 3.55
C ARG A 178 -18.06 -0.70 4.08
N TRP A 179 -18.32 0.60 4.22
CA TRP A 179 -19.67 1.10 4.56
C TRP A 179 -20.70 0.55 3.58
N ALA A 180 -20.49 0.70 2.27
CA ALA A 180 -21.43 0.26 1.24
C ALA A 180 -21.69 -1.25 1.29
N ARG A 181 -20.69 -2.05 1.65
CA ARG A 181 -20.82 -3.51 1.80
C ARG A 181 -21.58 -3.88 3.07
N HIS A 182 -21.24 -3.25 4.20
CA HIS A 182 -21.89 -3.45 5.50
C HIS A 182 -23.39 -3.17 5.44
N VAL A 183 -23.79 -2.01 4.92
CA VAL A 183 -25.21 -1.60 4.86
C VAL A 183 -26.04 -2.47 3.92
N ARG A 184 -25.39 -3.24 3.05
CA ARG A 184 -26.01 -4.23 2.15
C ARG A 184 -26.02 -5.64 2.74
N GLY A 185 -25.46 -5.85 3.93
CA GLY A 185 -25.36 -7.15 4.58
C GLY A 185 -24.41 -8.12 3.87
N ILE A 186 -23.42 -7.61 3.12
CA ILE A 186 -22.43 -8.46 2.46
C ILE A 186 -21.43 -8.94 3.51
N SER A 187 -21.47 -10.24 3.81
CA SER A 187 -20.52 -10.87 4.73
C SER A 187 -19.10 -10.87 4.15
N GLU A 188 -18.11 -10.55 4.98
CA GLU A 188 -16.68 -10.58 4.65
C GLU A 188 -15.96 -11.81 5.22
N ALA A 189 -16.72 -12.83 5.64
CA ALA A 189 -16.20 -14.03 6.30
C ALA A 189 -15.53 -15.05 5.37
N SER A 190 -15.39 -14.77 4.07
CA SER A 190 -14.68 -15.69 3.16
C SER A 190 -13.18 -15.57 3.38
N THR A 191 -12.51 -16.70 3.55
CA THR A 191 -11.06 -16.78 3.68
C THR A 191 -10.43 -17.17 2.35
N VAL A 192 -9.29 -16.56 2.02
CA VAL A 192 -8.46 -16.94 0.87
C VAL A 192 -7.45 -17.99 1.31
N ARG A 193 -7.53 -19.17 0.71
CA ARG A 193 -6.60 -20.27 1.00
C ARG A 193 -5.31 -20.09 0.22
N VAL A 194 -4.21 -19.97 0.94
CA VAL A 194 -2.89 -19.59 0.44
C VAL A 194 -1.99 -20.81 0.34
N GLY A 195 -1.42 -21.00 -0.85
CA GLY A 195 -0.31 -21.90 -1.09
C GLY A 195 1.00 -21.13 -1.14
N LEU A 196 1.96 -21.47 -0.29
CA LEU A 196 3.29 -20.86 -0.28
C LEU A 196 4.27 -21.71 -1.07
N LEU A 197 4.84 -21.16 -2.14
CA LEU A 197 5.85 -21.79 -2.96
C LEU A 197 7.25 -21.28 -2.59
N ALA A 198 8.08 -22.19 -2.10
CA ALA A 198 9.33 -22.03 -1.34
C ALA A 198 9.13 -21.51 0.10
N TYR A 199 9.89 -22.07 1.04
CA TYR A 199 9.86 -21.71 2.47
C TYR A 199 11.27 -21.29 2.93
N GLY A 200 11.76 -20.19 2.36
CA GLY A 200 12.97 -19.49 2.83
C GLY A 200 12.67 -18.53 3.98
N ALA A 201 13.63 -17.63 4.30
CA ALA A 201 13.43 -16.60 5.32
C ALA A 201 12.18 -15.74 5.03
N ILE A 202 12.02 -15.29 3.79
CA ILE A 202 10.86 -14.50 3.38
C ILE A 202 9.57 -15.34 3.31
N GLY A 203 9.69 -16.63 3.01
CA GLY A 203 8.57 -17.57 3.10
C GLY A 203 8.03 -17.71 4.52
N HIS A 204 8.91 -17.69 5.53
CA HIS A 204 8.50 -17.63 6.93
C HIS A 204 7.72 -16.35 7.25
N GLU A 205 8.16 -15.18 6.77
CA GLU A 205 7.40 -13.93 6.95
C GLU A 205 6.02 -13.99 6.31
N HIS A 206 5.91 -14.56 5.11
CA HIS A 206 4.60 -14.77 4.46
C HIS A 206 3.72 -15.73 5.25
N LEU A 207 4.29 -16.82 5.78
CA LEU A 207 3.57 -17.75 6.64
C LEU A 207 3.03 -17.04 7.88
N SER A 208 3.87 -16.31 8.61
CA SER A 208 3.47 -15.56 9.81
C SER A 208 2.35 -14.57 9.49
N ALA A 209 2.46 -13.86 8.37
CA ALA A 209 1.42 -12.94 7.92
C ALA A 209 0.10 -13.65 7.57
N CYS A 210 0.14 -14.82 6.92
CA CYS A 210 -1.07 -15.59 6.62
C CYS A 210 -1.77 -16.11 7.89
N VAL A 211 -1.01 -16.43 8.93
CA VAL A 211 -1.56 -16.83 10.24
C VAL A 211 -2.16 -15.63 10.98
N ALA A 212 -1.51 -14.46 10.89
CA ALA A 212 -1.90 -13.26 11.65
C ALA A 212 -3.04 -12.46 11.01
N VAL A 213 -3.21 -12.50 9.68
CA VAL A 213 -4.13 -11.62 8.95
C VAL A 213 -5.49 -12.29 8.71
N PRO A 214 -6.59 -11.75 9.28
CA PRO A 214 -7.92 -12.26 9.00
C PRO A 214 -8.29 -12.11 7.51
N GLY A 215 -8.86 -13.17 6.95
CA GLY A 215 -9.18 -13.27 5.52
C GLY A 215 -8.12 -14.00 4.69
N LEU A 216 -6.97 -14.35 5.28
CA LEU A 216 -6.01 -15.31 4.73
C LEU A 216 -5.98 -16.58 5.59
N GLU A 217 -5.73 -17.71 4.94
CA GLU A 217 -5.48 -18.99 5.60
C GLU A 217 -4.34 -19.69 4.88
N LEU A 218 -3.29 -20.05 5.60
CA LEU A 218 -2.24 -20.87 5.03
C LEU A 218 -2.75 -22.31 4.88
N ALA A 219 -2.96 -22.75 3.65
CA ALA A 219 -3.49 -24.08 3.35
C ALA A 219 -2.39 -25.07 2.93
N ALA A 220 -1.32 -24.58 2.30
CA ALA A 220 -0.24 -25.45 1.85
C ALA A 220 1.12 -24.74 1.80
N VAL A 221 2.19 -25.50 2.06
CA VAL A 221 3.60 -25.07 1.88
C VAL A 221 4.31 -26.05 0.95
N CYS A 222 4.99 -25.53 -0.05
CA CYS A 222 5.80 -26.29 -0.98
C CYS A 222 7.26 -25.86 -0.91
N ASP A 223 8.18 -26.78 -0.66
CA ASP A 223 9.62 -26.56 -0.79
C ASP A 223 10.30 -27.87 -1.17
N ARG A 224 11.41 -27.79 -1.92
CA ARG A 224 12.19 -28.97 -2.31
C ARG A 224 12.94 -29.59 -1.14
N SER A 225 13.16 -28.82 -0.06
CA SER A 225 13.86 -29.26 1.14
C SER A 225 12.88 -29.75 2.19
N GLN A 226 12.95 -31.04 2.51
CA GLN A 226 12.17 -31.63 3.60
C GLN A 226 12.41 -30.89 4.93
N ALA A 227 13.63 -30.46 5.21
CA ALA A 227 13.95 -29.74 6.44
C ALA A 227 13.22 -28.39 6.55
N ARG A 228 12.93 -27.73 5.41
CA ARG A 228 12.13 -26.50 5.40
C ARG A 228 10.65 -26.78 5.59
N LEU A 229 10.13 -27.87 5.00
CA LEU A 229 8.77 -28.33 5.26
C LEU A 229 8.56 -28.68 6.73
N ASP A 230 9.51 -29.40 7.33
CA ASP A 230 9.49 -29.75 8.74
C ASP A 230 9.51 -28.50 9.63
N ALA A 231 10.26 -27.46 9.24
CA ALA A 231 10.25 -26.17 9.94
C ALA A 231 8.91 -25.43 9.81
N ALA A 232 8.28 -25.45 8.62
CA ALA A 232 6.95 -24.85 8.43
C ALA A 232 5.88 -25.51 9.31
N LEU A 233 5.97 -26.83 9.50
CA LEU A 233 5.06 -27.59 10.38
C LEU A 233 5.21 -27.26 11.87
N VAL A 234 6.32 -26.64 12.29
CA VAL A 234 6.45 -26.13 13.66
C VAL A 234 5.53 -24.92 13.87
N ASP A 235 5.47 -24.03 12.89
CA ASP A 235 4.68 -22.79 12.95
C ASP A 235 3.22 -23.01 12.53
N ALA A 236 2.96 -23.97 11.64
CA ALA A 236 1.63 -24.33 11.14
C ALA A 236 1.45 -25.87 11.09
N PRO A 237 1.13 -26.53 12.22
CA PRO A 237 1.13 -28.00 12.32
C PRO A 237 0.17 -28.74 11.40
N ASP A 238 -0.94 -28.12 11.02
CA ASP A 238 -2.00 -28.73 10.20
C ASP A 238 -1.88 -28.38 8.71
N VAL A 239 -0.84 -27.64 8.31
CA VAL A 239 -0.68 -27.22 6.90
C VAL A 239 -0.31 -28.41 6.02
N MET A 240 -0.89 -28.48 4.82
CA MET A 240 -0.45 -29.45 3.83
C MET A 240 0.98 -29.11 3.39
N THR A 241 1.85 -30.12 3.29
CA THR A 241 3.20 -29.94 2.75
C THR A 241 3.41 -30.79 1.51
N THR A 242 4.10 -30.25 0.51
CA THR A 242 4.52 -30.99 -0.68
C THR A 242 5.91 -30.57 -1.13
N THR A 243 6.57 -31.44 -1.89
CA THR A 243 7.84 -31.13 -2.57
C THR A 243 7.65 -30.84 -4.07
N ASP A 244 6.41 -30.96 -4.57
CA ASP A 244 6.06 -30.73 -5.97
C ASP A 244 5.20 -29.46 -6.11
N GLY A 245 5.77 -28.42 -6.71
CA GLY A 245 5.03 -27.19 -7.00
C GLY A 245 3.81 -27.42 -7.90
N THR A 246 3.84 -28.44 -8.77
CA THR A 246 2.71 -28.77 -9.65
C THR A 246 1.50 -29.29 -8.85
N GLU A 247 1.74 -30.05 -7.78
CA GLU A 247 0.69 -30.50 -6.87
C GLU A 247 0.05 -29.31 -6.15
N LEU A 248 0.87 -28.37 -5.65
CA LEU A 248 0.39 -27.12 -5.05
C LEU A 248 -0.50 -26.34 -6.02
N LEU A 249 -0.04 -26.12 -7.26
CA LEU A 249 -0.77 -25.33 -8.26
C LEU A 249 -2.09 -25.99 -8.70
N ASN A 250 -2.13 -27.32 -8.79
CA ASN A 250 -3.33 -28.05 -9.22
C ASN A 250 -4.33 -28.32 -8.08
N SER A 251 -3.96 -28.05 -6.83
CA SER A 251 -4.85 -28.27 -5.69
C SER A 251 -6.12 -27.42 -5.80
N PRO A 252 -7.33 -27.99 -5.74
CA PRO A 252 -8.57 -27.22 -5.69
C PRO A 252 -8.72 -26.44 -4.39
N ASP A 253 -7.86 -26.73 -3.40
CA ASP A 253 -7.89 -26.12 -2.08
C ASP A 253 -7.06 -24.85 -1.93
N ILE A 254 -6.49 -24.36 -3.04
CA ILE A 254 -5.68 -23.14 -3.09
C ILE A 254 -6.35 -22.09 -3.98
N ASP A 255 -6.47 -20.87 -3.48
CA ASP A 255 -7.07 -19.72 -4.17
C ASP A 255 -6.00 -18.68 -4.58
N LEU A 256 -4.91 -18.61 -3.83
CA LEU A 256 -3.77 -17.70 -4.01
C LEU A 256 -2.46 -18.48 -3.84
N VAL A 257 -1.49 -18.24 -4.72
CA VAL A 257 -0.12 -18.73 -4.59
C VAL A 257 0.83 -17.57 -4.31
N ILE A 258 1.61 -17.67 -3.23
CA ILE A 258 2.72 -16.76 -2.95
C ILE A 258 4.00 -17.43 -3.44
N ILE A 259 4.71 -16.80 -4.37
CA ILE A 259 5.93 -17.30 -5.00
C ILE A 259 7.12 -16.59 -4.35
N SER A 260 7.90 -17.34 -3.57
CA SER A 260 9.12 -16.87 -2.91
C SER A 260 10.37 -17.64 -3.35
N THR A 261 10.34 -18.12 -4.59
CA THR A 261 11.47 -18.79 -5.24
C THR A 261 12.55 -17.78 -5.64
N PRO A 262 13.70 -18.20 -6.20
CA PRO A 262 14.66 -17.24 -6.76
C PRO A 262 14.08 -16.44 -7.95
N PRO A 263 14.55 -15.20 -8.20
CA PRO A 263 13.92 -14.26 -9.15
C PRO A 263 13.79 -14.76 -10.59
N ASP A 264 14.78 -15.49 -11.09
CA ASP A 264 14.80 -16.11 -12.43
C ASP A 264 13.62 -17.07 -12.69
N THR A 265 12.93 -17.53 -11.64
CA THR A 265 11.80 -18.44 -11.76
C THR A 265 10.44 -17.82 -11.48
N HIS A 266 10.37 -16.55 -11.05
CA HIS A 266 9.12 -15.89 -10.67
C HIS A 266 8.09 -15.91 -11.80
N ALA A 267 8.46 -15.41 -12.98
CA ALA A 267 7.55 -15.33 -14.12
C ALA A 267 7.03 -16.71 -14.53
N MET A 268 7.91 -17.72 -14.61
CA MET A 268 7.52 -19.09 -14.95
C MET A 268 6.47 -19.64 -13.98
N TRP A 269 6.69 -19.49 -12.67
CA TRP A 269 5.74 -19.98 -11.66
C TRP A 269 4.44 -19.17 -11.65
N ALA A 270 4.51 -17.87 -11.85
CA ALA A 270 3.35 -16.99 -11.92
C ALA A 270 2.44 -17.35 -13.09
N LEU A 271 3.02 -17.52 -14.30
CA LEU A 271 2.28 -17.95 -15.49
C LEU A 271 1.54 -19.27 -15.23
N ARG A 272 2.23 -20.28 -14.69
CA ARG A 272 1.62 -21.60 -14.39
C ARG A 272 0.50 -21.50 -13.36
N ALA A 273 0.69 -20.70 -12.31
CA ALA A 273 -0.33 -20.52 -11.28
C ALA A 273 -1.58 -19.79 -11.82
N LEU A 274 -1.38 -18.75 -12.65
CA LEU A 274 -2.47 -18.01 -13.29
C LEU A 274 -3.23 -18.89 -14.29
N GLU A 275 -2.54 -19.70 -15.09
CA GLU A 275 -3.13 -20.70 -15.99
C GLU A 275 -3.93 -21.77 -15.23
N ALA A 276 -3.50 -22.14 -14.02
CA ALA A 276 -4.25 -23.00 -13.10
C ALA A 276 -5.41 -22.28 -12.39
N GLY A 277 -5.70 -21.02 -12.74
CA GLY A 277 -6.80 -20.23 -12.22
C GLY A 277 -6.57 -19.67 -10.81
N LYS A 278 -5.32 -19.58 -10.35
CA LYS A 278 -4.94 -19.05 -9.03
C LYS A 278 -4.67 -17.54 -9.12
N ASN A 279 -4.89 -16.83 -8.02
CA ASN A 279 -4.26 -15.52 -7.84
C ASN A 279 -2.78 -15.72 -7.51
N VAL A 280 -1.95 -14.72 -7.76
CA VAL A 280 -0.50 -14.78 -7.53
C VAL A 280 0.01 -13.54 -6.82
N VAL A 281 0.88 -13.76 -5.82
CA VAL A 281 1.83 -12.77 -5.32
C VAL A 281 3.23 -13.31 -5.62
N MET A 282 4.07 -12.52 -6.28
CA MET A 282 5.49 -12.80 -6.44
C MET A 282 6.28 -12.00 -5.44
N GLU A 283 7.38 -12.58 -4.97
CA GLU A 283 8.46 -11.81 -4.38
C GLU A 283 9.03 -10.79 -5.36
N LYS A 284 9.72 -9.79 -4.82
CA LYS A 284 10.50 -8.85 -5.62
C LYS A 284 11.78 -9.51 -6.14
N PRO A 285 12.29 -9.12 -7.32
CA PRO A 285 11.60 -8.36 -8.38
C PRO A 285 10.53 -9.22 -9.07
N MET A 286 9.58 -8.59 -9.80
CA MET A 286 8.51 -9.32 -10.49
C MET A 286 9.03 -10.42 -11.43
N ALA A 287 10.07 -10.07 -12.20
CA ALA A 287 10.81 -10.94 -13.11
C ALA A 287 12.17 -10.25 -13.41
N LEU A 288 12.98 -10.86 -14.27
CA LEU A 288 14.27 -10.29 -14.69
C LEU A 288 14.18 -9.41 -15.94
N THR A 289 13.05 -9.42 -16.64
CA THR A 289 12.80 -8.57 -17.81
C THR A 289 11.39 -7.96 -17.77
N SER A 290 11.21 -6.78 -18.36
CA SER A 290 9.89 -6.15 -18.48
C SER A 290 8.96 -6.97 -19.37
N ALA A 291 9.49 -7.65 -20.39
CA ALA A 291 8.73 -8.53 -21.27
C ALA A 291 8.11 -9.73 -20.53
N GLU A 292 8.84 -10.33 -19.58
CA GLU A 292 8.29 -11.39 -18.72
C GLU A 292 7.20 -10.84 -17.79
N CYS A 293 7.38 -9.64 -17.26
CA CYS A 293 6.35 -8.96 -16.47
C CYS A 293 5.06 -8.76 -17.30
N ASP A 294 5.20 -8.27 -18.53
CA ASP A 294 4.08 -8.04 -19.44
C ASP A 294 3.33 -9.35 -19.74
N ALA A 295 4.05 -10.45 -19.97
CA ALA A 295 3.44 -11.77 -20.15
C ALA A 295 2.62 -12.22 -18.93
N VAL A 296 3.12 -11.99 -17.71
CA VAL A 296 2.41 -12.31 -16.46
C VAL A 296 1.17 -11.44 -16.29
N LEU A 297 1.27 -10.14 -16.56
CA LEU A 297 0.13 -9.23 -16.47
C LEU A 297 -0.96 -9.55 -17.48
N ASP A 298 -0.58 -9.89 -18.71
CA ASP A 298 -1.52 -10.22 -19.77
C ASP A 298 -2.28 -11.52 -19.51
N ILE A 299 -1.61 -12.56 -19.01
CA ILE A 299 -2.32 -13.78 -18.61
C ILE A 299 -3.25 -13.50 -17.43
N ALA A 300 -2.81 -12.73 -16.42
CA ALA A 300 -3.63 -12.38 -15.26
C ALA A 300 -4.92 -11.68 -15.67
N ARG A 301 -4.84 -10.70 -16.58
CA ARG A 301 -6.00 -10.03 -17.18
C ARG A 301 -6.91 -11.01 -17.93
N THR A 302 -6.30 -11.89 -18.74
CA THR A 302 -7.03 -12.87 -19.56
C THR A 302 -7.83 -13.86 -18.72
N VAL A 303 -7.27 -14.35 -17.62
CA VAL A 303 -7.93 -15.31 -16.72
C VAL A 303 -8.78 -14.64 -15.62
N GLY A 304 -8.78 -13.30 -15.57
CA GLY A 304 -9.50 -12.53 -14.54
C GLY A 304 -8.96 -12.76 -13.13
N LYS A 305 -7.64 -12.92 -12.97
CA LYS A 305 -6.95 -13.16 -11.70
C LYS A 305 -6.03 -12.00 -11.34
N THR A 306 -5.66 -11.95 -10.07
CA THR A 306 -4.72 -10.95 -9.54
C THR A 306 -3.28 -11.46 -9.66
N ALA A 307 -2.37 -10.61 -10.13
CA ALA A 307 -0.92 -10.83 -10.07
C ALA A 307 -0.26 -9.60 -9.42
N LEU A 308 0.37 -9.77 -8.25
CA LEU A 308 0.98 -8.69 -7.48
C LEU A 308 2.42 -8.99 -7.12
N VAL A 309 3.16 -7.96 -6.74
CA VAL A 309 4.51 -8.08 -6.21
C VAL A 309 4.52 -7.63 -4.76
N TYR A 310 5.21 -8.37 -3.90
CA TYR A 310 5.39 -8.01 -2.49
C TYR A 310 6.43 -6.88 -2.35
N GLN A 311 6.00 -5.65 -2.65
CA GLN A 311 6.80 -4.44 -2.43
C GLN A 311 6.75 -4.01 -0.96
N ASN A 312 7.25 -4.88 -0.08
CA ASN A 312 7.16 -4.76 1.38
C ASN A 312 7.75 -3.45 1.92
N ARG A 313 8.85 -2.96 1.35
CA ARG A 313 9.51 -1.72 1.78
C ARG A 313 8.73 -0.44 1.48
N ARG A 314 7.56 -0.51 0.83
CA ARG A 314 6.59 0.60 0.83
C ARG A 314 5.95 0.83 2.21
N TRP A 315 6.04 -0.15 3.10
CA TRP A 315 5.59 -0.06 4.50
C TRP A 315 6.76 0.18 5.47
N ASP A 316 7.98 0.44 5.01
CA ASP A 316 9.05 0.84 5.91
C ASP A 316 8.68 2.17 6.60
N SER A 317 8.83 2.22 7.93
CA SER A 317 8.44 3.38 8.74
C SER A 317 9.10 4.68 8.27
N ASP A 318 10.38 4.61 7.91
CA ASP A 318 11.13 5.76 7.39
C ASP A 318 10.62 6.18 6.00
N PHE A 319 10.35 5.25 5.10
CA PHE A 319 9.79 5.56 3.78
C PHE A 319 8.40 6.20 3.89
N LEU A 320 7.50 5.65 4.71
CA LEU A 320 6.19 6.26 4.96
C LEU A 320 6.31 7.67 5.56
N THR A 321 7.30 7.88 6.43
CA THR A 321 7.58 9.20 7.01
C THR A 321 8.12 10.18 5.98
N LEU A 322 9.03 9.72 5.11
CA LEU A 322 9.59 10.50 4.01
C LEU A 322 8.50 10.89 3.04
N LYS A 323 7.70 9.93 2.58
CA LYS A 323 6.57 10.16 1.67
C LYS A 323 5.58 11.16 2.26
N ARG A 324 5.18 11.00 3.53
CA ARG A 324 4.31 11.96 4.21
C ARG A 324 4.90 13.38 4.23
N ALA A 325 6.20 13.50 4.46
CA ALA A 325 6.86 14.80 4.50
C ALA A 325 6.95 15.47 3.11
N VAL A 326 7.26 14.71 2.07
CA VAL A 326 7.25 15.19 0.68
C VAL A 326 5.83 15.57 0.25
N ASP A 327 4.84 14.69 0.44
CA ASP A 327 3.44 14.91 0.07
C ASP A 327 2.81 16.10 0.82
N SER A 328 3.33 16.46 1.99
CA SER A 328 2.88 17.63 2.76
C SER A 328 3.33 18.98 2.20
N GLY A 329 4.19 18.99 1.16
CA GLY A 329 4.71 20.22 0.53
C GLY A 329 5.74 20.97 1.37
N ARG A 330 6.24 20.39 2.47
CA ARG A 330 7.16 21.06 3.41
C ARG A 330 8.54 21.38 2.83
N ILE A 331 8.91 20.77 1.70
CA ILE A 331 10.14 21.07 0.96
C ILE A 331 9.87 21.80 -0.36
N GLY A 332 8.63 22.21 -0.64
CA GLY A 332 8.24 22.75 -1.94
C GLY A 332 8.32 21.68 -3.04
N ASP A 333 8.67 22.09 -4.26
CA ASP A 333 8.77 21.18 -5.40
C ASP A 333 10.08 20.38 -5.32
N MET A 334 9.97 19.06 -5.17
CA MET A 334 11.13 18.16 -5.18
C MET A 334 11.80 18.19 -6.55
N PHE A 335 13.11 18.42 -6.60
CA PHE A 335 13.89 18.40 -7.86
C PHE A 335 15.02 17.36 -7.86
N HIS A 336 15.40 16.83 -6.69
CA HIS A 336 16.46 15.82 -6.58
C HIS A 336 16.21 14.85 -5.42
N LEU A 337 16.53 13.57 -5.66
CA LEU A 337 16.42 12.48 -4.70
C LEU A 337 17.60 11.53 -4.86
N GLU A 338 18.34 11.26 -3.79
CA GLU A 338 19.37 10.24 -3.74
C GLU A 338 19.01 9.19 -2.69
N THR A 339 19.21 7.92 -3.04
CA THR A 339 19.08 6.79 -2.13
C THR A 339 20.37 5.98 -2.12
N PHE A 340 20.73 5.47 -0.95
CA PHE A 340 21.91 4.62 -0.78
C PHE A 340 21.54 3.38 0.02
N VAL A 341 22.15 2.24 -0.32
CA VAL A 341 22.13 1.02 0.47
C VAL A 341 23.43 0.23 0.32
N GLY A 342 23.82 -0.47 1.37
CA GLY A 342 25.01 -1.31 1.41
C GLY A 342 25.97 -0.91 2.53
N GLY A 343 27.22 -1.33 2.40
CA GLY A 343 28.27 -1.10 3.38
C GLY A 343 29.60 -1.65 2.88
N PHE A 344 30.40 -2.18 3.79
CA PHE A 344 31.68 -2.83 3.45
C PHE A 344 31.65 -4.28 3.92
N GLY A 345 31.13 -5.16 3.08
CA GLY A 345 30.87 -6.54 3.42
C GLY A 345 30.96 -7.44 2.19
N HIS A 346 31.27 -8.71 2.41
CA HIS A 346 31.14 -9.70 1.36
C HIS A 346 29.64 -9.97 1.13
N PRO A 347 29.15 -9.97 -0.13
CA PRO A 347 27.78 -10.38 -0.44
C PRO A 347 27.43 -11.75 0.15
N CYS A 348 26.16 -12.01 0.41
CA CYS A 348 25.77 -13.30 0.97
C CYS A 348 26.05 -14.46 0.00
N ASN A 349 26.42 -15.62 0.53
CA ASN A 349 26.57 -16.82 -0.27
C ASN A 349 25.20 -17.30 -0.80
N TYR A 350 25.19 -18.17 -1.81
CA TYR A 350 24.00 -18.75 -2.48
C TYR A 350 23.53 -17.94 -3.71
N TRP A 351 22.30 -18.17 -4.17
CA TRP A 351 21.79 -17.63 -5.45
C TRP A 351 21.77 -16.10 -5.52
N HIS A 352 21.68 -15.40 -4.39
CA HIS A 352 21.70 -13.93 -4.33
C HIS A 352 22.97 -13.34 -4.95
N SER A 353 24.07 -14.07 -4.91
CA SER A 353 25.38 -13.66 -5.44
C SER A 353 25.62 -14.09 -6.89
N ASP A 354 24.65 -14.77 -7.50
CA ASP A 354 24.67 -15.12 -8.91
C ASP A 354 23.72 -14.19 -9.69
N ALA A 355 24.29 -13.28 -10.48
CA ALA A 355 23.56 -12.32 -11.29
C ALA A 355 22.63 -12.99 -12.33
N SER A 356 22.93 -14.22 -12.75
CA SER A 356 22.05 -14.94 -13.68
C SER A 356 20.76 -15.44 -13.02
N ILE A 357 20.75 -15.54 -11.68
CA ILE A 357 19.59 -15.98 -10.89
C ILE A 357 18.91 -14.78 -10.21
N SER A 358 19.70 -13.88 -9.61
CA SER A 358 19.23 -12.73 -8.84
C SER A 358 18.91 -11.49 -9.68
N GLY A 359 19.46 -11.40 -10.89
CA GLY A 359 19.52 -10.15 -11.67
C GLY A 359 20.63 -9.19 -11.24
N GLY A 360 21.42 -9.54 -10.21
CA GLY A 360 22.49 -8.71 -9.68
C GLY A 360 22.03 -7.68 -8.65
N ALA A 361 22.97 -6.86 -8.18
CA ALA A 361 22.72 -5.91 -7.10
C ALA A 361 21.68 -4.82 -7.45
N ILE A 362 21.58 -4.43 -8.73
CA ILE A 362 20.54 -3.50 -9.19
C ILE A 362 19.16 -4.13 -9.01
N PHE A 363 18.98 -5.41 -9.35
CA PHE A 363 17.68 -6.07 -9.20
C PHE A 363 17.33 -6.37 -7.74
N ASP A 364 18.31 -6.80 -6.93
CA ASP A 364 18.05 -7.17 -5.54
C ASP A 364 17.65 -5.96 -4.67
N TRP A 365 18.46 -4.91 -4.69
CA TRP A 365 18.23 -3.71 -3.88
C TRP A 365 17.46 -2.62 -4.62
N GLY A 366 17.69 -2.46 -5.91
CA GLY A 366 17.01 -1.46 -6.72
C GLY A 366 15.51 -1.73 -6.81
N SER A 367 15.05 -2.99 -6.76
CA SER A 367 13.61 -3.28 -6.77
C SER A 367 12.85 -2.64 -5.61
N HIS A 368 13.55 -2.30 -4.52
CA HIS A 368 13.01 -1.53 -3.41
C HIS A 368 13.22 -0.02 -3.58
N PHE A 369 14.46 0.42 -3.79
CA PHE A 369 14.77 1.86 -3.76
C PHE A 369 14.34 2.58 -5.04
N ILE A 370 14.40 1.94 -6.20
CA ILE A 370 13.84 2.47 -7.45
C ILE A 370 12.31 2.51 -7.35
N ASP A 371 11.68 1.50 -6.74
CA ASP A 371 10.24 1.54 -6.44
C ASP A 371 9.89 2.76 -5.59
N GLN A 372 10.60 2.98 -4.49
CA GLN A 372 10.40 4.13 -3.61
C GLN A 372 10.63 5.47 -4.34
N ILE A 373 11.68 5.58 -5.16
CA ILE A 373 11.94 6.76 -6.01
C ILE A 373 10.72 7.06 -6.90
N MET A 374 10.19 6.03 -7.58
CA MET A 374 9.04 6.16 -8.46
C MET A 374 7.76 6.51 -7.68
N GLN A 375 7.57 5.96 -6.48
CA GLN A 375 6.43 6.27 -5.61
C GLN A 375 6.48 7.70 -5.03
N LEU A 376 7.66 8.29 -4.85
CA LEU A 376 7.82 9.67 -4.37
C LEU A 376 7.58 10.70 -5.47
N ASN A 377 8.04 10.45 -6.69
CA ASN A 377 7.94 11.43 -7.78
C ASN A 377 6.65 11.31 -8.59
N GLY A 378 6.19 10.08 -8.90
CA GLY A 378 4.96 9.83 -9.67
C GLY A 378 4.96 10.28 -11.14
N SER A 379 6.02 10.91 -11.64
CA SER A 379 6.18 11.31 -13.04
C SER A 379 6.72 10.15 -13.90
N PRO A 380 6.44 10.13 -15.23
CA PRO A 380 7.07 9.18 -16.14
C PRO A 380 8.59 9.33 -16.22
N VAL A 381 9.29 8.19 -16.34
CA VAL A 381 10.75 8.12 -16.54
C VAL A 381 11.07 8.37 -18.01
N THR A 382 12.03 9.25 -18.31
CA THR A 382 12.47 9.57 -19.68
C THR A 382 13.73 8.82 -20.08
N SER A 383 14.67 8.66 -19.15
CA SER A 383 15.95 8.01 -19.39
C SER A 383 16.62 7.52 -18.11
N VAL A 384 17.36 6.43 -18.24
CA VAL A 384 18.17 5.82 -17.18
C VAL A 384 19.63 5.77 -17.66
N THR A 385 20.56 6.13 -16.78
CA THR A 385 21.99 5.85 -16.98
C THR A 385 22.53 5.08 -15.78
N ALA A 386 23.49 4.18 -15.98
CA ALA A 386 24.07 3.45 -14.87
C ALA A 386 25.53 3.05 -15.08
N THR A 387 26.21 2.73 -13.99
CA THR A 387 27.53 2.13 -13.98
C THR A 387 27.60 1.01 -12.94
N ASN A 388 28.16 -0.14 -13.33
CA ASN A 388 28.47 -1.27 -12.46
C ASN A 388 29.98 -1.45 -12.32
N TYR A 389 30.47 -1.66 -11.09
CA TYR A 389 31.87 -1.89 -10.78
C TYR A 389 32.06 -3.24 -10.10
N LYS A 390 32.95 -4.06 -10.65
CA LYS A 390 33.45 -5.29 -10.04
C LYS A 390 34.93 -5.13 -9.69
N ARG A 391 35.29 -5.15 -8.42
CA ARG A 391 36.62 -4.74 -7.93
C ARG A 391 37.22 -5.64 -6.85
N ARG A 392 36.42 -6.33 -6.03
CA ARG A 392 36.91 -7.06 -4.86
C ARG A 392 36.36 -8.47 -4.72
N TRP A 393 35.05 -8.66 -4.79
CA TRP A 393 34.41 -9.94 -4.46
C TRP A 393 34.35 -10.86 -5.69
N LEU A 394 35.52 -11.29 -6.18
CA LEU A 394 35.66 -11.91 -7.50
C LEU A 394 35.14 -13.35 -7.59
N ASP A 395 34.74 -13.94 -6.47
CA ASP A 395 34.13 -15.25 -6.36
C ASP A 395 32.60 -15.23 -6.62
N VAL A 396 31.99 -14.04 -6.67
CA VAL A 396 30.56 -13.83 -7.00
C VAL A 396 30.40 -13.00 -8.27
N THR A 397 29.24 -13.06 -8.95
CA THR A 397 29.06 -12.40 -10.26
C THR A 397 28.42 -11.01 -10.18
N ASN A 398 27.72 -10.69 -9.09
CA ASN A 398 27.10 -9.37 -8.89
C ASN A 398 28.13 -8.24 -8.89
N ALA A 399 27.73 -7.03 -9.32
CA ALA A 399 28.55 -5.84 -9.15
C ALA A 399 28.76 -5.52 -7.65
N ASP A 400 29.96 -5.06 -7.29
CA ASP A 400 30.27 -4.67 -5.91
C ASP A 400 29.81 -3.22 -5.63
N HIS A 401 29.62 -2.41 -6.67
CA HIS A 401 29.12 -1.05 -6.59
C HIS A 401 28.34 -0.69 -7.85
N SER A 402 27.15 -0.12 -7.67
CA SER A 402 26.22 0.25 -8.74
C SER A 402 25.71 1.66 -8.49
N VAL A 403 25.69 2.49 -9.54
CA VAL A 403 25.06 3.82 -9.52
C VAL A 403 24.06 3.86 -10.66
N VAL A 404 22.80 4.18 -10.35
CA VAL A 404 21.71 4.29 -11.32
C VAL A 404 21.11 5.69 -11.21
N ASN A 405 21.14 6.43 -12.30
CA ASN A 405 20.51 7.75 -12.42
C ASN A 405 19.24 7.65 -13.25
N VAL A 406 18.14 8.18 -12.74
CA VAL A 406 16.80 8.16 -13.34
C VAL A 406 16.34 9.59 -13.57
N SER A 407 16.09 9.95 -14.83
CA SER A 407 15.54 11.26 -15.21
C SER A 407 14.06 11.14 -15.51
N PHE A 408 13.29 12.13 -15.08
CA PHE A 408 11.83 12.16 -15.20
C PHE A 408 11.35 13.30 -16.09
N GLU A 409 10.16 13.16 -16.66
CA GLU A 409 9.54 14.14 -17.56
C GLU A 409 9.34 15.51 -16.89
N ASN A 410 9.01 15.53 -15.59
CA ASN A 410 8.87 16.75 -14.80
C ASN A 410 10.21 17.43 -14.43
N GLY A 411 11.34 16.93 -14.92
CA GLY A 411 12.67 17.49 -14.69
C GLY A 411 13.37 17.04 -13.40
N VAL A 412 12.70 16.20 -12.58
CA VAL A 412 13.33 15.59 -11.40
C VAL A 412 14.42 14.62 -11.84
N ASN A 413 15.53 14.60 -11.09
CA ASN A 413 16.58 13.59 -11.25
C ASN A 413 16.78 12.83 -9.94
N ALA A 414 16.75 11.50 -10.04
CA ALA A 414 16.98 10.63 -8.90
C ALA A 414 18.22 9.74 -9.10
N GLU A 415 18.89 9.39 -7.99
CA GLU A 415 20.03 8.49 -7.97
C GLU A 415 19.78 7.34 -6.98
N PHE A 416 20.02 6.11 -7.41
CA PHE A 416 20.10 4.93 -6.56
C PHE A 416 21.53 4.41 -6.55
N ILE A 417 22.09 4.27 -5.35
CA ILE A 417 23.44 3.73 -5.16
C ILE A 417 23.38 2.47 -4.29
N HIS A 418 23.98 1.41 -4.81
CA HIS A 418 24.32 0.21 -4.05
C HIS A 418 25.85 0.09 -3.91
N SER A 419 26.34 -0.35 -2.74
CA SER A 419 27.78 -0.59 -2.56
C SER A 419 28.09 -1.61 -1.47
N ASP A 420 28.83 -2.66 -1.82
CA ASP A 420 29.48 -3.59 -0.88
C ASP A 420 30.92 -3.18 -0.54
N LEU A 421 31.36 -2.04 -1.07
CA LEU A 421 32.69 -1.45 -0.86
C LEU A 421 32.66 -0.12 -0.11
N ALA A 422 31.51 0.28 0.43
CA ALA A 422 31.33 1.53 1.16
C ALA A 422 31.70 1.38 2.63
N ALA A 423 32.96 1.65 2.97
CA ALA A 423 33.39 1.74 4.39
C ALA A 423 32.89 3.02 5.09
N ILE A 424 32.44 4.00 4.30
CA ILE A 424 31.74 5.20 4.77
C ILE A 424 30.43 5.25 4.00
N LEU A 425 29.31 5.29 4.73
CA LEU A 425 27.98 5.25 4.15
C LEU A 425 27.55 6.66 3.73
N LYS A 426 26.90 6.76 2.57
CA LYS A 426 26.05 7.91 2.25
C LYS A 426 24.77 7.86 3.11
N PRO A 427 24.06 8.99 3.29
CA PRO A 427 22.73 8.98 3.88
C PRO A 427 21.82 8.01 3.14
N LYS A 428 20.93 7.30 3.86
CA LYS A 428 19.93 6.40 3.25
C LYS A 428 19.04 7.14 2.25
N TYR A 429 18.65 8.36 2.62
CA TYR A 429 17.87 9.28 1.78
C TYR A 429 18.49 10.68 1.80
N TYR A 430 18.52 11.34 0.65
CA TYR A 430 18.86 12.75 0.54
C TYR A 430 17.95 13.39 -0.51
N VAL A 431 17.04 14.25 -0.06
CA VAL A 431 15.95 14.80 -0.87
C VAL A 431 16.03 16.32 -0.85
N LEU A 432 15.97 16.95 -2.02
CA LEU A 432 15.99 18.39 -2.18
C LEU A 432 14.72 18.87 -2.87
N GLY A 433 14.13 19.92 -2.31
CA GLY A 433 13.07 20.69 -2.93
C GLY A 433 13.31 22.19 -2.85
N THR A 434 12.44 22.98 -3.46
CA THR A 434 12.60 24.44 -3.59
C THR A 434 12.62 25.18 -2.25
N ASP A 435 11.96 24.64 -1.21
CA ASP A 435 11.78 25.30 0.10
C ASP A 435 12.45 24.54 1.25
N GLY A 436 13.15 23.44 0.97
CA GLY A 436 13.84 22.68 2.00
C GLY A 436 14.47 21.37 1.51
N ALA A 437 14.96 20.59 2.46
CA ALA A 437 15.59 19.30 2.21
C ALA A 437 15.24 18.29 3.31
N ILE A 438 15.25 17.00 2.98
CA ILE A 438 15.15 15.92 3.95
C ILE A 438 16.39 15.05 3.84
N VAL A 439 17.02 14.76 4.97
CA VAL A 439 18.12 13.78 5.06
C VAL A 439 17.72 12.63 5.97
N GLY A 440 17.90 11.40 5.50
CA GLY A 440 17.68 10.18 6.25
C GLY A 440 19.01 9.52 6.61
N ASN A 441 19.34 9.50 7.91
CA ASN A 441 20.57 8.90 8.40
C ASN A 441 20.34 7.48 8.90
N TRP A 442 21.27 6.57 8.58
CA TRP A 442 21.25 5.20 9.07
C TRP A 442 21.25 5.15 10.59
N ARG A 443 20.36 4.33 11.15
CA ARG A 443 20.41 3.94 12.54
C ARG A 443 21.22 2.67 12.71
N HIS A 444 21.95 2.61 13.82
CA HIS A 444 22.59 1.39 14.28
C HIS A 444 21.76 0.88 15.46
N GLU A 445 20.67 0.16 15.16
CA GLU A 445 19.82 -0.39 16.21
C GLU A 445 20.36 -1.74 16.70
N ARG A 446 20.32 -1.92 18.02
CA ARG A 446 20.65 -3.16 18.71
C ARG A 446 19.41 -3.61 19.45
N LEU A 447 18.88 -4.78 19.10
CA LEU A 447 17.85 -5.42 19.90
C LEU A 447 18.51 -6.29 20.95
N LEU A 448 18.15 -6.03 22.20
CA LEU A 448 18.44 -6.90 23.32
C LEU A 448 17.17 -7.70 23.63
N SER A 449 17.10 -8.94 23.17
CA SER A 449 16.00 -9.85 23.47
C SER A 449 16.40 -10.83 24.57
N ARG A 450 15.41 -11.43 25.25
CA ARG A 450 15.64 -12.61 26.10
C ARG A 450 15.09 -13.81 25.38
N THR A 451 15.95 -14.78 25.09
CA THR A 451 15.57 -16.11 24.59
C THR A 451 14.59 -16.80 25.54
N GLY A 452 13.88 -17.83 25.07
CA GLY A 452 12.91 -18.58 25.87
C GLY A 452 13.46 -19.23 27.16
N ILE A 453 14.79 -19.32 27.30
CA ILE A 453 15.49 -19.81 28.50
C ILE A 453 16.15 -18.69 29.34
N GLY A 454 15.84 -17.43 29.05
CA GLY A 454 16.26 -16.26 29.83
C GLY A 454 17.64 -15.67 29.48
N THR A 455 18.37 -16.25 28.53
CA THR A 455 19.63 -15.69 28.01
C THR A 455 19.36 -14.42 27.23
N MET A 456 20.16 -13.36 27.47
CA MET A 456 20.14 -12.17 26.64
C MET A 456 20.76 -12.49 25.29
N ALA A 457 20.02 -12.26 24.21
CA ALA A 457 20.52 -12.28 22.84
C ALA A 457 20.63 -10.82 22.35
N GLU A 458 21.76 -10.48 21.76
CA GLU A 458 21.96 -9.20 21.08
C GLU A 458 21.85 -9.47 19.58
N GLU A 459 20.83 -8.90 18.96
CA GLU A 459 20.67 -8.88 17.50
C GLU A 459 21.05 -7.49 17.01
N LEU A 460 22.10 -7.44 16.20
CA LEU A 460 22.47 -6.27 15.41
C LEU A 460 21.68 -6.36 14.11
N PHE A 461 20.77 -5.41 13.88
CA PHE A 461 20.13 -5.31 12.58
C PHE A 461 21.19 -5.04 11.51
N ALA A 462 21.04 -5.64 10.34
CA ALA A 462 21.74 -5.14 9.17
C ALA A 462 21.32 -3.66 9.01
N PRO A 463 22.25 -2.73 8.75
CA PRO A 463 21.92 -1.31 8.63
C PRO A 463 20.75 -1.05 7.66
N ALA A 464 20.66 -1.85 6.59
CA ALA A 464 19.58 -1.80 5.59
C ALA A 464 18.16 -2.05 6.15
N ASP A 465 18.04 -2.76 7.28
CA ASP A 465 16.77 -3.16 7.87
C ASP A 465 16.34 -2.24 9.03
N ALA A 466 17.24 -1.37 9.51
CA ALA A 466 16.89 -0.35 10.49
C ALA A 466 16.23 0.87 9.79
N PRO A 467 15.12 1.40 10.34
CA PRO A 467 14.54 2.65 9.86
C PRO A 467 15.52 3.82 10.02
N ALA A 468 15.59 4.71 9.03
CA ALA A 468 16.41 5.91 9.10
C ALA A 468 15.80 7.01 9.98
N ASP A 469 16.67 7.81 10.61
CA ASP A 469 16.31 9.08 11.23
C ASP A 469 16.16 10.17 10.18
N LEU A 470 14.93 10.64 9.97
CA LEU A 470 14.64 11.69 9.00
C LEU A 470 14.66 13.07 9.63
N THR A 471 15.54 13.94 9.14
CA THR A 471 15.58 15.35 9.50
C THR A 471 15.11 16.20 8.32
N LEU A 472 14.06 16.98 8.52
CA LEU A 472 13.68 18.06 7.63
C LEU A 472 14.51 19.30 7.95
N VAL A 473 15.02 19.95 6.92
CA VAL A 473 15.73 21.23 6.98
C VAL A 473 14.98 22.21 6.10
N ASN A 474 14.41 23.27 6.70
CA ASN A 474 13.69 24.30 5.95
C ASN A 474 14.68 25.29 5.30
N SER A 475 14.20 26.13 4.38
CA SER A 475 14.99 27.18 3.72
C SER A 475 15.67 28.17 4.68
N ASP A 476 15.08 28.42 5.85
CA ASP A 476 15.66 29.28 6.90
C ASP A 476 16.75 28.57 7.75
N GLY A 477 17.03 27.29 7.48
CA GLY A 477 18.04 26.48 8.17
C GLY A 477 17.53 25.71 9.40
N ASP A 478 16.27 25.91 9.79
CA ASP A 478 15.62 25.21 10.89
C ASP A 478 15.57 23.70 10.65
N ARG A 479 15.94 22.93 11.68
CA ARG A 479 16.04 21.47 11.62
C ARG A 479 14.99 20.81 12.49
N THR A 480 14.19 19.93 11.91
CA THR A 480 13.15 19.17 12.61
C THR A 480 13.35 17.68 12.40
N LEU A 481 13.56 16.93 13.48
CA LEU A 481 13.47 15.46 13.45
C LEU A 481 12.00 15.07 13.25
N LEU A 482 11.72 14.29 12.21
CA LEU A 482 10.37 13.88 11.87
C LEU A 482 9.92 12.71 12.74
N ALA A 483 8.70 12.80 13.28
CA ALA A 483 8.09 11.70 14.01
C ALA A 483 7.82 10.52 13.05
N PRO A 484 8.32 9.30 13.35
CA PRO A 484 8.12 8.14 12.51
C PRO A 484 6.64 7.77 12.36
N VAL A 485 6.23 7.49 11.12
CA VAL A 485 4.94 6.87 10.81
C VAL A 485 5.02 5.41 11.21
N GLN A 486 4.10 4.97 12.07
CA GLN A 486 4.03 3.56 12.46
C GLN A 486 3.31 2.77 11.37
N PRO A 487 3.99 1.81 10.71
CA PRO A 487 3.34 1.01 9.69
C PRO A 487 2.32 0.06 10.32
N ARG A 488 1.31 -0.29 9.52
CA ARG A 488 0.39 -1.36 9.90
C ARG A 488 1.13 -2.70 9.78
N GLU A 489 1.11 -3.49 10.84
CA GLU A 489 1.67 -4.84 10.84
C GLU A 489 1.04 -5.68 9.72
N HIS A 490 1.90 -6.34 8.93
CA HIS A 490 1.51 -7.07 7.72
C HIS A 490 0.65 -6.25 6.75
N GLY A 491 0.95 -4.96 6.61
CA GLY A 491 0.16 -4.01 5.83
C GLY A 491 -0.19 -4.50 4.43
N PHE A 492 0.79 -5.03 3.69
CA PHE A 492 0.57 -5.62 2.36
C PHE A 492 -0.45 -6.78 2.38
N HIS A 493 -0.26 -7.79 3.24
CA HIS A 493 -1.13 -8.97 3.30
C HIS A 493 -2.55 -8.61 3.72
N ARG A 494 -2.71 -7.58 4.57
CA ARG A 494 -4.02 -7.05 4.93
C ARG A 494 -4.71 -6.41 3.72
N GLU A 495 -3.98 -5.61 2.93
CA GLU A 495 -4.52 -5.06 1.68
C GLU A 495 -4.83 -6.14 0.65
N LEU A 496 -4.03 -7.19 0.59
CA LEU A 496 -4.25 -8.35 -0.26
C LEU A 496 -5.54 -9.08 0.12
N ALA A 497 -5.74 -9.39 1.40
CA ALA A 497 -6.96 -10.00 1.92
C ALA A 497 -8.18 -9.13 1.63
N ASP A 498 -8.05 -7.83 1.87
CA ASP A 498 -9.05 -6.81 1.56
C ASP A 498 -9.45 -6.80 0.08
N GLN A 499 -8.47 -6.87 -0.82
CA GLN A 499 -8.75 -6.92 -2.24
C GLN A 499 -9.41 -8.24 -2.67
N LEU A 500 -8.86 -9.38 -2.27
CA LEU A 500 -9.35 -10.68 -2.75
C LEU A 500 -10.73 -11.04 -2.20
N VAL A 501 -11.05 -10.61 -0.97
CA VAL A 501 -12.36 -10.89 -0.33
C VAL A 501 -13.38 -9.81 -0.64
N ALA A 502 -12.98 -8.54 -0.63
CA ALA A 502 -13.91 -7.41 -0.66
C ALA A 502 -13.77 -6.51 -1.88
N GLY A 503 -12.73 -6.70 -2.70
CA GLY A 503 -12.49 -5.85 -3.86
C GLY A 503 -12.01 -4.45 -3.45
N LEU A 504 -11.33 -4.31 -2.32
CA LEU A 504 -10.81 -3.02 -1.88
C LEU A 504 -9.54 -2.62 -2.66
N PRO A 505 -9.38 -1.34 -3.04
CA PRO A 505 -8.22 -0.87 -3.82
C PRO A 505 -6.89 -1.22 -3.15
N LEU A 506 -5.87 -1.58 -3.93
CA LEU A 506 -4.53 -1.91 -3.48
C LEU A 506 -3.60 -0.69 -3.50
N SER A 507 -2.62 -0.65 -2.59
CA SER A 507 -1.57 0.37 -2.61
C SER A 507 -0.49 0.05 -3.65
N VAL A 508 -0.22 -1.24 -3.88
CA VAL A 508 0.69 -1.73 -4.92
C VAL A 508 -0.11 -2.10 -6.15
N ARG A 509 0.14 -1.42 -7.28
CA ARG A 509 -0.42 -1.82 -8.57
C ARG A 509 0.57 -2.72 -9.32
N PRO A 510 0.10 -3.75 -10.03
CA PRO A 510 0.97 -4.66 -10.78
C PRO A 510 1.87 -3.93 -11.79
N GLU A 511 1.31 -2.97 -12.53
CA GLU A 511 2.01 -2.19 -13.55
C GLU A 511 3.17 -1.38 -12.96
N GLN A 512 3.01 -0.86 -11.73
CA GLN A 512 4.10 -0.13 -11.09
C GLN A 512 5.32 -1.02 -10.90
N SER A 513 5.14 -2.28 -10.52
CA SER A 513 6.26 -3.20 -10.28
C SER A 513 6.92 -3.63 -11.58
N ARG A 514 6.14 -3.75 -12.66
CA ARG A 514 6.66 -3.93 -14.03
C ARG A 514 7.52 -2.74 -14.47
N ASP A 515 7.08 -1.51 -14.18
CA ASP A 515 7.85 -0.31 -14.52
C ASP A 515 9.17 -0.22 -13.73
N VAL A 516 9.19 -0.67 -12.47
CA VAL A 516 10.45 -0.80 -11.72
C VAL A 516 11.41 -1.77 -12.41
N VAL A 517 10.91 -2.93 -12.88
CA VAL A 517 11.74 -3.88 -13.66
C VAL A 517 12.26 -3.25 -14.95
N ALA A 518 11.44 -2.49 -15.67
CA ALA A 518 11.88 -1.79 -16.88
C ALA A 518 13.01 -0.78 -16.61
N VAL A 519 12.97 -0.07 -15.47
CA VAL A 519 14.05 0.84 -15.05
C VAL A 519 15.32 0.06 -14.70
N MET A 520 15.21 -1.07 -13.99
CA MET A 520 16.37 -1.91 -13.64
C MET A 520 17.00 -2.57 -14.87
N GLU A 521 16.19 -3.05 -15.81
CA GLU A 521 16.65 -3.59 -17.09
C GLU A 521 17.35 -2.51 -17.92
N ALA A 522 16.78 -1.30 -18.01
CA ALA A 522 17.42 -0.16 -18.67
C ALA A 522 18.75 0.23 -18.00
N ALA A 523 18.84 0.12 -16.66
CA ALA A 523 20.07 0.37 -15.93
C ALA A 523 21.16 -0.65 -16.28
N GLU A 524 20.86 -1.95 -16.30
CA GLU A 524 21.83 -2.97 -16.69
C GLU A 524 22.29 -2.80 -18.15
N LEU A 525 21.37 -2.49 -19.07
CA LEU A 525 21.70 -2.16 -20.46
C LEU A 525 22.61 -0.92 -20.57
N SER A 526 22.32 0.13 -19.79
CA SER A 526 23.15 1.33 -19.73
C SER A 526 24.56 1.01 -19.21
N ALA A 527 24.66 0.27 -18.11
CA ALA A 527 25.94 -0.12 -17.52
C ALA A 527 26.79 -0.97 -18.50
N ALA A 528 26.17 -1.90 -19.23
CA ALA A 528 26.83 -2.71 -20.24
C ALA A 528 27.29 -1.92 -21.48
N SER A 529 26.65 -0.78 -21.76
CA SER A 529 26.94 0.08 -22.92
C SER A 529 27.80 1.31 -22.60
N GLY A 530 28.49 1.31 -21.46
CA GLY A 530 29.37 2.42 -21.07
C GLY A 530 28.62 3.64 -20.57
N SER A 531 27.52 3.42 -19.84
CA SER A 531 26.66 4.45 -19.24
C SER A 531 25.90 5.30 -20.26
N ALA A 532 25.61 4.75 -21.44
CA ALA A 532 24.75 5.39 -22.42
C ALA A 532 23.31 5.51 -21.88
N PRO A 533 22.58 6.61 -22.11
CA PRO A 533 21.19 6.73 -21.68
C PRO A 533 20.28 5.73 -22.38
N VAL A 534 19.43 5.05 -21.61
CA VAL A 534 18.43 4.08 -22.10
C VAL A 534 17.04 4.51 -21.62
N THR A 535 16.07 4.58 -22.52
CA THR A 535 14.67 4.79 -22.14
C THR A 535 14.06 3.44 -21.73
N PRO A 536 13.49 3.30 -20.52
CA PRO A 536 12.82 2.08 -20.12
C PRO A 536 11.57 1.86 -21.00
N LEU A 537 11.41 0.63 -21.50
CA LEU A 537 10.33 0.24 -22.41
C LEU A 537 9.13 -0.31 -21.66
#